data_AF-A0AAF0F230-F1
#
_entry.id   AF-A0AAF0F230-F1
#
_cell.length_a   1.000
_cell.length_b   1.000
_cell.length_c   1.000
_cell.angle_alpha   90.00
_cell.angle_beta   90.00
_cell.angle_gamma   90.00
#
_symmetry.space_group_name_H-M   'P 1'
#
loop_
_entity.id
_entity.type
_entity.pdbx_description
1 polymer ?
#
loop_
_entity_poly.entity_id
_entity_poly.type
_entity_poly.pdbx_seq_one_letter_code
_entity_poly.pdbx_strand_id
1 'polypeptide(L)'
;MAANEKATLQEYYGLAEKRSETPSVAKISATEWARTHSLESLIKHSVELMEGIKDLKADHQSLVYNHHQELVTASESIGKMRGGLSELQSRRNKLKDQISAIDAQRETVTSQASADHKQVDWDRSVAPVVTLPSRLRKEAQVSESSARQLYEEHKKTIEEWIDAGVDGARRIQTECETIISS
;
A
#
# COMPACT_ATOMS: atom_id res chain seq x y z
N MET A 1 36.88 19.72 19.29
CA MET A 1 36.05 19.43 18.09
C MET A 1 34.56 19.78 18.25
N ALA A 2 34.09 20.32 19.38
CA ALA A 2 32.65 20.64 19.60
C ALA A 2 32.20 22.05 19.15
N ALA A 3 33.08 22.86 18.57
CA ALA A 3 32.76 24.23 18.14
C ALA A 3 32.11 24.30 16.75
N ASN A 4 32.38 23.32 15.87
CA ASN A 4 31.89 23.35 14.48
C ASN A 4 30.44 22.86 14.31
N GLU A 5 29.94 21.99 15.21
CA GLU A 5 28.55 21.48 15.14
C GLU A 5 27.52 22.56 15.45
N LYS A 6 27.84 23.49 16.36
CA LYS A 6 26.95 24.61 16.69
C LYS A 6 26.80 25.57 15.51
N ALA A 7 27.89 25.80 14.76
CA ALA A 7 27.86 26.63 13.56
C ALA A 7 27.01 26.00 12.45
N THR A 8 27.17 24.70 12.20
CA THR A 8 26.40 23.99 11.16
C THR A 8 24.91 23.88 11.50
N LEU A 9 24.56 23.67 12.77
CA LEU A 9 23.16 23.65 13.21
C LEU A 9 22.53 25.04 13.12
N GLN A 10 23.26 26.10 13.50
CA GLN A 10 22.78 27.47 13.38
C GLN A 10 22.52 27.89 11.92
N GLU A 11 23.36 27.41 11.01
CA GLU A 11 23.24 27.63 9.57
C GLU A 11 22.07 26.82 8.98
N TYR A 12 21.89 25.57 9.42
CA TYR A 12 20.75 24.72 9.04
C TYR A 12 19.39 25.30 9.44
N TYR A 13 19.31 25.97 10.59
CA TYR A 13 18.10 26.64 11.07
C TYR A 13 17.97 28.10 10.61
N GLY A 14 18.88 28.61 9.77
CA GLY A 14 18.83 29.99 9.26
C GLY A 14 18.94 31.08 10.33
N LEU A 15 19.50 30.75 11.50
CA LEU A 15 19.59 31.66 12.65
C LEU A 15 20.81 32.60 12.57
N ALA A 16 21.74 32.34 11.65
CA ALA A 16 22.94 33.14 11.47
C ALA A 16 22.64 34.53 10.87
N GLU A 17 21.64 34.67 10.00
CA GLU A 17 21.29 35.94 9.36
C GLU A 17 20.39 36.84 10.21
N LYS A 18 19.72 36.28 11.23
CA LYS A 18 18.73 37.01 12.04
C LYS A 18 19.28 37.51 13.36
N ARG A 19 20.60 37.76 13.46
CA ARG A 19 21.13 38.64 14.50
C ARG A 19 20.83 40.06 14.04
N SER A 20 19.56 40.45 14.23
CA SER A 20 19.07 41.81 14.03
C SER A 20 20.15 42.80 14.43
N GLU A 21 20.61 43.58 13.45
CA GLU A 21 21.19 44.88 13.70
C GLU A 21 20.21 45.61 14.62
N THR A 22 20.46 45.59 15.93
CA THR A 22 19.82 46.55 16.79
C THR A 22 20.33 47.89 16.30
N PRO A 23 19.50 48.81 15.79
CA PRO A 23 19.95 50.17 15.60
C PRO A 23 20.39 50.62 17.00
N SER A 24 21.70 50.72 17.21
CA SER A 24 22.28 51.36 18.37
C SER A 24 21.96 52.84 18.23
N VAL A 25 20.71 53.21 18.53
CA VAL A 25 20.29 54.59 18.67
C VAL A 25 21.18 55.16 19.75
N ALA A 26 22.09 56.05 19.35
CA ALA A 26 22.96 56.76 20.28
C ALA A 26 22.08 57.38 21.36
N LYS A 27 22.16 56.84 22.58
CA LYS A 27 21.45 57.34 23.74
C LYS A 27 22.07 58.69 24.10
N ILE A 28 21.62 59.78 23.48
CA ILE A 28 21.95 61.12 23.94
C ILE A 28 21.49 61.17 25.40
N SER A 29 22.40 61.49 26.32
CA SER A 29 22.05 61.46 27.73
C SER A 29 20.99 62.53 28.00
N ALA A 30 19.94 62.19 28.75
CA ALA A 30 18.86 63.14 29.08
C ALA A 30 19.41 64.44 29.71
N THR A 31 20.56 64.36 30.36
CA THR A 31 21.30 65.47 30.97
C THR A 31 21.94 66.43 29.95
N GLU A 32 22.40 65.95 28.80
CA GLU A 32 22.94 66.80 27.72
C GLU A 32 21.81 67.49 26.94
N TRP A 33 20.68 66.80 26.78
CA TRP A 33 19.50 67.33 26.10
C TRP A 33 18.83 68.44 26.93
N ALA A 34 18.73 68.24 28.25
CA ALA A 34 18.17 69.23 29.18
C ALA A 34 19.01 70.52 29.28
N ARG A 35 20.30 70.47 28.96
CA ARG A 35 21.17 71.66 28.91
C ARG A 35 21.03 72.47 27.63
N THR A 36 20.59 71.85 26.55
CA THR A 36 20.61 72.43 25.19
C THR A 36 19.23 72.88 24.71
N HIS A 37 18.15 72.33 25.27
CA HIS A 37 16.78 72.57 24.81
C HIS A 37 15.89 73.18 25.91
N SER A 38 14.89 73.96 25.49
CA SER A 38 13.90 74.54 26.40
C SER A 38 12.95 73.48 26.97
N LEU A 39 12.35 73.76 28.13
CA LEU A 39 11.42 72.85 28.81
C LEU A 39 10.23 72.43 27.93
N GLU A 40 9.68 73.35 27.14
CA GLU A 40 8.58 73.05 26.22
C GLU A 40 8.98 72.03 25.13
N SER A 41 10.20 72.16 24.60
CA SER A 41 10.75 71.20 23.64
C SER A 41 10.96 69.82 24.26
N LEU A 42 11.44 69.77 25.51
CA LEU A 42 11.60 68.53 26.26
C LEU A 42 10.27 67.82 26.51
N ILE A 43 9.22 68.57 26.85
CA ILE A 43 7.89 67.99 27.07
C ILE A 43 7.34 67.45 25.75
N LYS A 44 7.41 68.21 24.65
CA LYS A 44 6.98 67.73 23.32
C LYS A 44 7.71 66.45 22.90
N HIS A 45 9.04 66.44 23.02
CA HIS A 45 9.84 65.27 22.68
C HIS A 45 9.53 64.06 23.58
N SER A 46 9.26 64.29 24.87
CA SER A 46 8.85 63.20 25.77
C SER A 46 7.46 62.65 25.43
N VAL A 47 6.52 63.50 24.98
CA VAL A 47 5.21 63.07 24.48
C VAL A 47 5.38 62.25 23.20
N GLU A 48 6.18 62.71 22.25
CA GLU A 48 6.51 61.98 21.01
C GLU A 48 7.15 60.62 21.31
N LEU A 49 8.11 60.57 22.24
CA LEU A 49 8.73 59.30 22.67
C LEU A 49 7.70 58.38 23.35
N MET A 50 6.80 58.92 24.17
CA MET A 50 5.74 58.15 24.81
C MET A 50 4.74 57.58 23.81
N GLU A 51 4.42 58.31 22.75
CA GLU A 51 3.62 57.82 21.62
C GLU A 51 4.37 56.73 20.85
N GLY A 52 5.64 56.98 20.49
CA GLY A 52 6.47 55.97 19.83
C GLY A 52 6.65 54.68 20.64
N ILE A 53 6.76 54.77 21.98
CA ILE A 53 6.81 53.60 22.86
C ILE A 53 5.49 52.84 22.85
N LYS A 54 4.34 53.55 22.81
CA LYS A 54 3.02 52.91 22.74
C LYS A 54 2.83 52.20 21.40
N ASP A 55 3.21 52.84 20.31
CA ASP A 55 3.13 52.26 18.96
C ASP A 55 4.03 51.04 18.84
N LEU A 56 5.29 51.13 19.27
CA LEU A 56 6.22 50.00 19.29
C LEU A 56 5.70 48.85 20.16
N LYS A 57 5.04 49.16 21.28
CA LYS A 57 4.40 48.15 22.13
C LYS A 57 3.22 47.49 21.42
N ALA A 58 2.40 48.26 20.70
CA ALA A 58 1.29 47.72 19.91
C ALA A 58 1.81 46.82 18.78
N ASP A 59 2.85 47.24 18.07
CA ASP A 59 3.51 46.45 17.02
C ASP A 59 4.11 45.16 17.57
N HIS A 60 4.84 45.24 18.69
CA HIS A 60 5.40 44.06 19.35
C HIS A 60 4.30 43.10 19.80
N GLN A 61 3.23 43.61 20.39
CA GLN A 61 2.10 42.78 20.80
C GLN A 61 1.45 42.12 19.58
N SER A 62 1.19 42.86 18.52
CA SER A 62 0.65 42.34 17.25
C SER A 62 1.53 41.23 16.66
N LEU A 63 2.85 41.46 16.63
CA LEU A 63 3.83 40.48 16.14
C LEU A 63 3.83 39.21 16.98
N VAL A 64 3.87 39.33 18.31
CA VAL A 64 3.85 38.18 19.23
C VAL A 64 2.57 37.39 19.06
N TYR A 65 1.42 38.04 18.98
CA TYR A 65 0.13 37.36 18.79
C TYR A 65 0.06 36.66 17.44
N ASN A 66 0.46 37.32 16.35
CA ASN A 66 0.48 36.71 15.03
C ASN A 66 1.39 35.49 15.00
N HIS A 67 2.63 35.64 15.46
CA HIS A 67 3.59 34.55 15.45
C HIS A 67 3.16 33.40 16.39
N HIS A 68 2.57 33.70 17.54
CA HIS A 68 2.03 32.68 18.42
C HIS A 68 0.91 31.90 17.73
N GLN A 69 0.00 32.58 17.05
CA GLN A 69 -1.08 31.93 16.32
C GLN A 69 -0.56 31.07 15.16
N GLU A 70 0.44 31.56 14.41
CA GLU A 70 1.13 30.79 13.38
C GLU A 70 1.80 29.53 13.96
N LEU A 71 2.48 29.65 15.10
CA LEU A 71 3.11 28.50 15.76
C LEU A 71 2.09 27.49 16.27
N VAL A 72 0.97 27.95 16.82
CA VAL A 72 -0.12 27.08 17.28
C VAL A 72 -0.73 26.35 16.09
N THR A 73 -1.09 27.05 15.02
CA THR A 73 -1.67 26.44 13.81
C THR A 73 -0.70 25.47 13.14
N ALA A 74 0.59 25.81 13.05
CA ALA A 74 1.62 24.90 12.55
C ALA A 74 1.75 23.64 13.44
N SER A 75 1.72 23.81 14.76
CA SER A 75 1.77 22.70 15.72
C SER A 75 0.55 21.78 15.60
N GLU A 76 -0.65 22.34 15.44
CA GLU A 76 -1.87 21.58 15.17
C GLU A 76 -1.78 20.80 13.85
N SER A 77 -1.24 21.42 12.80
CA SER A 77 -1.01 20.77 11.52
C SER A 77 -0.03 19.59 11.65
N ILE A 78 1.08 19.77 12.35
CA ILE A 78 2.04 18.70 12.67
C ILE A 78 1.35 17.59 13.48
N GLY A 79 0.49 17.95 14.43
CA GLY A 79 -0.32 17.00 15.19
C GLY A 79 -1.21 16.15 14.29
N LYS A 80 -1.93 16.76 13.34
CA LYS A 80 -2.76 16.08 12.34
C LYS A 80 -1.93 15.17 11.44
N MET A 81 -0.80 15.66 10.92
CA MET A 81 0.11 14.87 10.10
C MET A 81 0.66 13.67 10.85
N ARG A 82 1.03 13.83 12.14
CA ARG A 82 1.50 12.72 12.98
C ARG A 82 0.41 11.68 13.22
N GLY A 83 -0.82 12.11 13.43
CA GLY A 83 -1.99 11.22 13.50
C GLY A 83 -2.17 10.42 12.21
N GLY A 84 -2.14 11.10 11.06
CA GLY A 84 -2.21 10.44 9.75
C GLY A 84 -1.07 9.45 9.49
N LEU A 85 0.16 9.78 9.89
CA LEU A 85 1.31 8.87 9.80
C LEU A 85 1.14 7.63 10.66
N SER A 86 0.58 7.77 11.87
CA SER A 86 0.27 6.63 12.75
C SER A 86 -0.78 5.72 12.13
N GLU A 87 -1.83 6.28 11.52
CA GLU A 87 -2.84 5.50 10.83
C GLU A 87 -2.25 4.78 9.60
N LEU A 88 -1.44 5.46 8.79
CA LEU A 88 -0.72 4.86 7.67
C LEU A 88 0.21 3.73 8.12
N GLN A 89 0.89 3.88 9.26
CA GLN A 89 1.71 2.83 9.84
C GLN A 89 0.87 1.62 10.26
N SER A 90 -0.30 1.84 10.88
CA SER A 90 -1.24 0.75 11.20
C SER A 90 -1.72 0.02 9.94
N ARG A 91 -2.10 0.76 8.88
CA ARG A 91 -2.51 0.17 7.59
C ARG A 91 -1.38 -0.62 6.94
N ARG A 92 -0.15 -0.12 6.98
CA ARG A 92 1.04 -0.83 6.47
C ARG A 92 1.26 -2.14 7.19
N ASN A 93 1.13 -2.16 8.52
CA ASN A 93 1.28 -3.40 9.29
C ASN A 93 0.18 -4.40 8.93
N LYS A 94 -1.09 -3.96 8.83
CA LYS A 94 -2.19 -4.82 8.36
C LYS A 94 -1.92 -5.40 6.97
N LEU A 95 -1.42 -4.59 6.04
CA LEU A 95 -1.09 -5.05 4.69
C LEU A 95 0.07 -6.06 4.72
N LYS A 96 1.09 -5.82 5.55
CA LYS A 96 2.20 -6.76 5.75
C LYS A 96 1.68 -8.11 6.27
N ASP A 97 0.81 -8.09 7.26
CA ASP A 97 0.22 -9.30 7.84
C ASP A 97 -0.64 -10.05 6.80
N GLN A 98 -1.42 -9.33 5.99
CA GLN A 98 -2.19 -9.91 4.89
C GLN A 98 -1.31 -10.55 3.82
N ILE A 99 -0.20 -9.91 3.44
CA ILE A 99 0.76 -10.48 2.48
C ILE A 99 1.39 -11.75 3.06
N SER A 100 1.82 -11.73 4.32
CA SER A 100 2.37 -12.92 4.98
C SER A 100 1.34 -14.05 5.07
N ALA A 101 0.05 -13.73 5.28
CA ALA A 101 -1.01 -14.73 5.24
C ALA A 101 -1.22 -15.31 3.83
N ILE A 102 -1.14 -14.48 2.77
CA ILE A 102 -1.21 -14.93 1.38
C ILE A 102 -0.02 -15.84 1.05
N ASP A 103 1.19 -15.49 1.48
CA ASP A 103 2.38 -16.31 1.26
C ASP A 103 2.25 -17.69 1.93
N ALA A 104 1.80 -17.72 3.18
CA ALA A 104 1.52 -18.97 3.89
C ALA A 104 0.43 -19.79 3.19
N GLN A 105 -0.66 -19.14 2.74
CA GLN A 105 -1.73 -19.82 2.00
C GLN A 105 -1.21 -20.36 0.67
N ARG A 106 -0.35 -19.63 -0.03
CA ARG A 106 0.26 -20.07 -1.29
C ARG A 106 1.14 -21.31 -1.09
N GLU A 107 1.93 -21.35 -0.03
CA GLU A 107 2.70 -22.54 0.33
C GLU A 107 1.78 -23.73 0.58
N THR A 108 0.70 -23.56 1.37
CA THR A 108 -0.26 -24.66 1.62
C THR A 108 -0.96 -25.15 0.34
N VAL A 109 -1.39 -24.24 -0.55
CA VAL A 109 -2.01 -24.61 -1.83
C VAL A 109 -1.01 -25.32 -2.73
N THR A 110 0.26 -24.91 -2.74
CA THR A 110 1.30 -25.58 -3.54
C THR A 110 1.56 -26.99 -3.01
N SER A 111 1.63 -27.18 -1.69
CA SER A 111 1.77 -28.50 -1.06
C SER A 111 0.54 -29.39 -1.23
N GLN A 112 -0.67 -28.82 -1.22
CA GLN A 112 -1.91 -29.56 -1.47
C GLN A 112 -2.08 -29.92 -2.95
N ALA A 113 -1.76 -29.03 -3.88
CA ALA A 113 -1.81 -29.29 -5.32
C ALA A 113 -0.83 -30.41 -5.73
N SER A 114 0.30 -30.54 -5.02
CA SER A 114 1.24 -31.65 -5.22
C SER A 114 0.84 -32.95 -4.51
N ALA A 115 -0.09 -32.91 -3.55
CA ALA A 115 -0.61 -34.11 -2.87
C ALA A 115 -1.90 -34.66 -3.51
N ASP A 116 -2.74 -33.82 -4.12
CA ASP A 116 -4.07 -34.19 -4.61
C ASP A 116 -4.12 -34.57 -6.10
N HIS A 117 -3.07 -34.25 -6.89
CA HIS A 117 -2.84 -34.94 -8.14
C HIS A 117 -2.30 -36.35 -7.85
N LYS A 118 -3.21 -37.26 -7.44
CA LYS A 118 -3.02 -38.69 -7.73
C LYS A 118 -2.78 -38.77 -9.22
N GLN A 119 -1.54 -39.07 -9.59
CA GLN A 119 -1.11 -39.26 -10.96
C GLN A 119 -2.03 -40.29 -11.60
N VAL A 120 -3.03 -39.81 -12.36
CA VAL A 120 -3.95 -40.68 -13.09
C VAL A 120 -3.09 -41.40 -14.10
N ASP A 121 -3.00 -42.72 -13.96
CA ASP A 121 -2.35 -43.58 -14.94
C ASP A 121 -3.25 -43.62 -16.18
N TRP A 122 -3.05 -42.64 -17.06
CA TRP A 122 -3.79 -42.44 -18.30
C TRP A 122 -3.70 -43.67 -19.21
N ASP A 123 -2.58 -44.37 -19.20
CA ASP A 123 -2.36 -45.54 -20.04
C ASP A 123 -3.20 -46.73 -19.57
N ARG A 124 -3.33 -46.91 -18.26
CA ARG A 124 -4.13 -48.02 -17.71
C ARG A 124 -5.62 -47.73 -17.67
N SER A 125 -5.98 -46.47 -17.41
CA SER A 125 -7.38 -46.10 -17.11
C SER A 125 -8.11 -45.56 -18.33
N VAL A 126 -7.42 -44.85 -19.23
CA VAL A 126 -8.06 -44.12 -20.34
C VAL A 126 -7.83 -44.78 -21.70
N ALA A 127 -6.63 -45.30 -21.96
CA ALA A 127 -6.30 -45.96 -23.23
C ALA A 127 -7.25 -47.12 -23.62
N PRO A 128 -7.68 -48.04 -22.72
CA PRO A 128 -8.55 -49.14 -23.14
C PRO A 128 -9.94 -48.68 -23.60
N VAL A 129 -10.48 -47.60 -23.01
CA VAL A 129 -11.81 -47.07 -23.36
C VAL A 129 -11.76 -46.26 -24.66
N VAL A 130 -10.71 -45.46 -24.87
CA VAL A 130 -10.57 -44.64 -26.10
C VAL A 130 -10.23 -45.51 -27.32
N THR A 131 -9.51 -46.61 -27.13
CA THR A 131 -9.18 -47.53 -28.23
C THR A 131 -10.30 -48.54 -28.55
N LEU A 132 -11.36 -48.57 -27.73
CA LEU A 132 -12.48 -49.50 -27.85
C LEU A 132 -13.13 -49.50 -29.25
N PRO A 133 -13.49 -48.36 -29.88
CA PRO A 133 -14.13 -48.38 -31.19
C PRO A 133 -13.24 -49.00 -32.27
N SER A 134 -11.93 -48.77 -32.19
CA SER A 134 -10.95 -49.34 -33.13
C SER A 134 -10.76 -50.85 -32.93
N ARG A 135 -10.83 -51.32 -31.67
CA ARG A 135 -10.74 -52.75 -31.35
C ARG A 135 -12.03 -53.49 -31.74
N LEU A 136 -13.19 -52.90 -31.48
CA LEU A 136 -14.49 -53.45 -31.88
C LEU A 136 -14.58 -53.61 -33.41
N ARG A 137 -14.11 -52.64 -34.19
CA ARG A 137 -14.10 -52.76 -35.66
C ARG A 137 -13.22 -53.91 -36.17
N LYS A 138 -12.12 -54.24 -35.47
CA LYS A 138 -11.26 -55.38 -35.84
C LYS A 138 -11.91 -56.72 -35.46
N GLU A 139 -12.50 -56.80 -34.27
CA GLU A 139 -13.13 -58.03 -33.78
C GLU A 139 -14.46 -58.34 -34.49
N ALA A 140 -15.24 -57.31 -34.87
CA ALA A 140 -16.47 -57.47 -35.65
C ALA A 140 -16.22 -58.09 -37.03
N GLN A 141 -15.02 -57.96 -37.60
CA GLN A 141 -14.63 -58.64 -38.85
C GLN A 141 -14.36 -60.13 -38.68
N VAL A 142 -14.07 -60.58 -37.45
CA VAL A 142 -13.70 -61.97 -37.15
C VAL A 142 -14.88 -62.72 -36.54
N SER A 143 -15.56 -62.12 -35.55
CA SER A 143 -16.78 -62.66 -34.96
C SER A 143 -17.59 -61.61 -34.22
N GLU A 144 -18.88 -61.53 -34.53
CA GLU A 144 -19.81 -60.57 -33.93
C GLU A 144 -20.05 -60.84 -32.43
N SER A 145 -19.99 -62.11 -32.02
CA SER A 145 -20.18 -62.52 -30.62
C SER A 145 -19.04 -62.06 -29.70
N SER A 146 -17.79 -62.06 -30.19
CA SER A 146 -16.61 -61.58 -29.44
C SER A 146 -16.67 -60.06 -29.25
N ALA A 147 -17.04 -59.33 -30.31
CA ALA A 147 -17.19 -57.87 -30.27
C ALA A 147 -18.26 -57.42 -29.25
N ARG A 148 -19.39 -58.12 -29.17
CA ARG A 148 -20.45 -57.82 -28.18
C ARG A 148 -20.00 -58.04 -26.74
N GLN A 149 -19.21 -59.08 -26.46
CA GLN A 149 -18.68 -59.33 -25.11
C GLN A 149 -17.71 -58.24 -24.65
N LEU A 150 -16.81 -57.81 -25.55
CA LEU A 150 -15.86 -56.72 -25.26
C LEU A 150 -16.56 -55.38 -25.02
N TYR A 151 -17.66 -55.12 -25.72
CA TYR A 151 -18.45 -53.92 -25.48
C TYR A 151 -19.17 -53.96 -24.13
N GLU A 152 -19.82 -55.07 -23.77
CA GLU A 152 -20.53 -55.18 -22.48
C GLU A 152 -19.59 -55.06 -21.27
N GLU A 153 -18.33 -55.52 -21.39
CA GLU A 153 -17.31 -55.34 -20.34
C GLU A 153 -16.98 -53.85 -20.10
N HIS A 154 -16.89 -53.06 -21.17
CA HIS A 154 -16.50 -51.64 -21.10
C HIS A 154 -17.69 -50.67 -21.06
N LYS A 155 -18.91 -51.13 -21.33
CA LYS A 155 -20.13 -50.33 -21.33
C LYS A 155 -20.37 -49.64 -19.99
N LYS A 156 -20.23 -50.39 -18.89
CA LYS A 156 -20.41 -49.85 -17.54
C LYS A 156 -19.44 -48.71 -17.24
N THR A 157 -18.18 -48.84 -17.67
CA THR A 157 -17.18 -47.78 -17.48
C THR A 157 -17.47 -46.53 -18.31
N ILE A 158 -18.07 -46.68 -19.49
CA ILE A 158 -18.46 -45.56 -20.35
C ILE A 158 -19.69 -44.85 -19.78
N GLU A 159 -20.67 -45.59 -19.24
CA GLU A 159 -21.84 -45.02 -18.55
C GLU A 159 -21.42 -44.20 -17.32
N GLU A 160 -20.51 -44.74 -16.49
CA GLU A 160 -19.94 -44.02 -15.35
C GLU A 160 -19.23 -42.72 -15.79
N TRP A 161 -18.57 -42.70 -16.95
CA TRP A 161 -17.93 -41.49 -17.49
C TRP A 161 -18.93 -40.47 -18.05
N ILE A 162 -20.06 -40.93 -18.56
CA ILE A 162 -21.15 -40.06 -19.03
C ILE A 162 -21.83 -39.40 -17.84
N ASP A 163 -22.06 -40.14 -16.76
CA ASP A 163 -22.62 -39.63 -15.50
C ASP A 163 -21.66 -38.65 -14.82
N ALA A 164 -20.34 -38.88 -14.93
CA ALA A 164 -19.30 -37.95 -14.48
C ALA A 164 -19.10 -36.73 -15.40
N GLY A 165 -19.77 -36.68 -16.56
CA GLY A 165 -19.71 -35.54 -17.49
C GLY A 165 -18.40 -35.43 -18.27
N VAL A 166 -17.69 -36.54 -18.50
CA VAL A 166 -16.43 -36.54 -19.28
C VAL A 166 -16.73 -36.22 -20.75
N ASP A 167 -16.10 -35.16 -21.26
CA ASP A 167 -16.23 -34.74 -22.65
C ASP A 167 -15.76 -35.85 -23.61
N GLY A 168 -16.61 -36.19 -24.59
CA GLY A 168 -16.33 -37.22 -25.59
C GLY A 168 -16.78 -38.64 -25.25
N ALA A 169 -17.15 -38.94 -23.99
CA ALA A 169 -17.61 -40.28 -23.60
C ALA A 169 -18.89 -40.72 -24.36
N ARG A 170 -19.86 -39.81 -24.52
CA ARG A 170 -21.08 -40.08 -25.33
C ARG A 170 -20.76 -40.38 -26.79
N ARG A 171 -19.76 -39.70 -27.36
CA ARG A 171 -19.37 -39.92 -28.75
C ARG A 171 -18.80 -41.34 -28.92
N ILE A 172 -17.93 -41.76 -28.01
CA ILE A 172 -17.38 -43.12 -28.00
C ILE A 172 -18.49 -44.16 -27.88
N GLN A 173 -19.47 -43.94 -27.00
CA GLN A 173 -20.63 -44.83 -26.87
C GLN A 173 -21.39 -44.97 -28.20
N THR A 174 -21.75 -43.85 -28.83
CA THR A 174 -22.49 -43.88 -30.09
C THR A 174 -21.70 -44.57 -31.21
N GLU A 175 -20.39 -44.35 -31.29
CA GLU A 175 -19.54 -45.02 -32.26
C GLU A 175 -19.50 -46.54 -32.01
N CYS A 176 -19.44 -47.00 -30.76
CA CYS A 176 -19.48 -48.42 -30.44
C CYS A 176 -20.84 -49.07 -30.74
N GLU A 177 -21.94 -48.39 -30.44
CA GLU A 177 -23.30 -48.88 -30.73
C GLU A 177 -23.52 -49.01 -32.25
N THR A 178 -23.04 -48.06 -33.05
CA THR A 178 -23.13 -48.16 -34.52
C THR A 178 -22.36 -49.35 -35.08
N ILE A 179 -21.21 -49.70 -34.50
CA ILE A 179 -20.36 -50.82 -34.95
C ILE A 179 -21.01 -52.17 -34.61
N ILE A 180 -21.75 -52.27 -33.51
CA ILE A 180 -22.43 -53.51 -33.09
C ILE A 180 -23.76 -53.71 -33.81
N SER A 181 -24.41 -52.60 -34.22
CA SER A 181 -25.64 -52.65 -35.02
C SER A 181 -25.39 -52.84 -36.53
N SER A 182 -24.14 -52.77 -36.98
CA SER A 182 -23.70 -52.90 -38.37
C SER A 182 -23.21 -54.30 -38.68
#